data_AF-A0A946BG08-F1
#
_entry.id   AF-A0A946BG08-F1
#
_cell.length_a   1.000
_cell.length_b   1.000
_cell.length_c   1.000
_cell.angle_alpha   90.00
_cell.angle_beta   90.00
_cell.angle_gamma   90.00
#
_symmetry.space_group_name_H-M   'P 1'
#
loop_
_entity.id
_entity.type
_entity.pdbx_description
1 polymer ?
#
loop_
_entity_poly.entity_id
_entity_poly.type
_entity_poly.pdbx_seq_one_letter_code
_entity_poly.pdbx_strand_id
1 'polypeptide(L)'
;MAGLPERHVLPKGFMKIRYYGFLSPRNKKKIIPLLRSLIAPGVELPEKLEETTSEMFLRLTGSQINCCPKCKIGTMIDIGDLSEEWEDTS
;
A
#
# COMPACT_ATOMS: atom_id res chain seq x y z
N MET A 1 -19.92 20.77 -5.91
CA MET A 1 -20.21 19.53 -6.66
C MET A 1 -19.52 18.39 -5.92
N ALA A 2 -20.24 17.70 -5.02
CA ALA A 2 -19.67 16.67 -4.18
C ALA A 2 -19.45 15.40 -5.02
N GLY A 3 -18.19 15.02 -5.22
CA GLY A 3 -17.84 13.72 -5.78
C GLY A 3 -18.37 12.64 -4.84
N LEU A 4 -19.22 11.75 -5.36
CA LEU A 4 -19.65 10.56 -4.63
C LEU A 4 -18.41 9.73 -4.28
N PRO A 5 -18.30 9.19 -3.04
CA PRO A 5 -17.25 8.24 -2.73
C PRO A 5 -17.51 6.98 -3.57
N GLU A 6 -16.69 6.75 -4.57
CA GLU A 6 -16.72 5.51 -5.35
C GLU A 6 -16.52 4.34 -4.38
N ARG A 7 -17.60 3.62 -4.07
CA ARG A 7 -17.54 2.44 -3.22
C ARG A 7 -16.82 1.34 -4.01
N HIS A 8 -15.53 1.13 -3.73
CA HIS A 8 -14.78 -0.08 -4.10
C HIS A 8 -15.28 -1.33 -3.32
N VAL A 9 -16.60 -1.44 -3.10
CA VAL A 9 -17.23 -2.54 -2.36
C VAL A 9 -17.65 -3.59 -3.37
N LEU A 10 -17.17 -4.81 -3.15
CA LEU A 10 -17.47 -5.94 -4.02
C LEU A 10 -18.97 -6.28 -3.92
N PRO A 11 -19.71 -6.43 -5.03
CA PRO A 11 -21.12 -6.77 -4.99
C PRO A 11 -21.39 -8.09 -4.27
N LYS A 12 -22.61 -8.25 -3.75
CA LYS A 12 -23.02 -9.46 -3.04
C LYS A 12 -22.84 -10.69 -3.95
N GLY A 13 -22.23 -11.75 -3.42
CA GLY A 13 -21.97 -13.00 -4.15
C GLY A 13 -20.64 -13.05 -4.90
N PHE A 14 -19.89 -11.94 -4.96
CA PHE A 14 -18.55 -11.93 -5.52
C PHE A 14 -17.50 -12.17 -4.44
N MET A 15 -16.48 -12.96 -4.76
CA MET A 15 -15.36 -13.24 -3.88
C MET A 15 -14.16 -12.35 -4.24
N LYS A 16 -13.54 -11.71 -3.25
CA LYS A 16 -12.28 -10.96 -3.47
C LYS A 16 -11.16 -11.96 -3.72
N ILE A 17 -10.69 -12.06 -4.96
CA ILE A 17 -9.49 -12.84 -5.27
C ILE A 17 -8.27 -11.96 -5.00
N ARG A 18 -7.54 -12.22 -3.91
CA ARG A 18 -6.40 -11.39 -3.51
C ARG A 18 -5.16 -11.68 -4.35
N TYR A 19 -4.79 -12.95 -4.51
CA TYR A 19 -3.59 -13.37 -5.25
C TYR A 19 -3.79 -14.77 -5.83
N TYR A 20 -3.83 -14.90 -7.16
CA TYR A 20 -3.99 -16.18 -7.85
C TYR A 20 -3.18 -16.20 -9.14
N GLY A 21 -3.00 -17.40 -9.72
CA GLY A 21 -2.26 -17.57 -10.99
C GLY A 21 -0.86 -16.96 -10.94
N PHE A 22 -0.60 -16.02 -11.84
CA PHE A 22 0.68 -15.31 -11.96
C PHE A 22 0.99 -14.40 -10.76
N LEU A 23 -0.03 -13.86 -10.08
CA LEU A 23 0.12 -12.98 -8.92
C LEU A 23 0.21 -13.74 -7.59
N SER A 24 0.05 -15.07 -7.60
CA SER A 24 0.16 -15.90 -6.39
C SER A 24 1.55 -15.78 -5.73
N PRO A 25 1.67 -15.82 -4.39
CA PRO A 25 2.95 -15.63 -3.70
C PRO A 25 4.05 -16.62 -4.13
N ARG A 26 3.65 -17.87 -4.42
CA ARG A 26 4.54 -18.94 -4.89
C ARG A 26 5.10 -18.65 -6.29
N ASN A 27 4.28 -18.08 -7.18
CA ASN A 27 4.63 -17.96 -8.59
C ASN A 27 5.15 -16.57 -8.96
N LYS A 28 4.71 -15.52 -8.27
CA LYS A 28 4.93 -14.12 -8.66
C LYS A 28 6.41 -13.77 -8.87
N LYS A 29 7.30 -14.30 -8.03
CA LYS A 29 8.76 -14.04 -8.13
C LYS A 29 9.37 -14.55 -9.43
N LYS A 30 8.84 -15.64 -9.99
CA LYS A 30 9.34 -16.25 -11.24
C LYS A 30 8.57 -15.73 -12.47
N ILE A 31 7.25 -15.63 -12.35
CA ILE A 31 6.40 -15.35 -13.51
C ILE A 31 6.37 -13.86 -13.87
N ILE A 32 6.36 -12.94 -12.90
CA ILE A 32 6.28 -11.50 -13.20
C ILE A 32 7.47 -11.02 -14.05
N PRO A 33 8.73 -11.37 -13.75
CA PRO A 33 9.87 -10.99 -14.61
C PRO A 33 9.74 -11.51 -16.04
N LEU A 34 9.30 -12.77 -16.21
CA LEU A 34 9.07 -13.38 -17.51
C LEU A 34 7.96 -12.67 -18.30
N LEU A 35 6.85 -12.35 -17.65
CA LEU A 35 5.77 -11.61 -18.30
C LEU A 35 6.23 -10.23 -18.77
N ARG A 36 7.04 -9.54 -17.96
CA ARG A 36 7.61 -8.23 -18.34
C ARG A 36 8.53 -8.35 -19.55
N SER A 37 9.39 -9.36 -19.60
CA SER A 37 10.30 -9.56 -20.74
C SER A 37 9.55 -9.89 -22.03
N LEU A 38 8.39 -10.55 -21.94
CA LEU A 38 7.58 -10.92 -23.11
C LEU A 38 6.68 -9.79 -23.62
N ILE A 39 6.06 -9.02 -22.71
CA ILE A 39 5.05 -8.02 -23.07
C ILE A 39 5.66 -6.62 -23.25
N ALA A 40 6.73 -6.32 -22.52
CA ALA A 40 7.35 -5.01 -22.47
C ALA A 40 8.89 -5.13 -22.53
N PRO A 41 9.44 -5.75 -23.60
CA PRO A 41 10.89 -5.91 -23.74
C PRO A 41 11.56 -4.52 -23.79
N GLY A 42 12.59 -4.34 -22.95
CA GLY A 42 13.35 -3.08 -22.90
C GLY A 42 12.73 -1.96 -22.06
N VAL A 43 11.65 -2.22 -21.32
CA VAL A 43 11.15 -1.25 -20.33
C VAL A 43 12.08 -1.22 -19.11
N GLU A 44 12.69 -0.06 -18.90
CA GLU A 44 13.37 0.32 -17.68
C GLU A 44 12.34 0.34 -16.54
N LEU A 45 12.51 -0.57 -15.56
CA LEU A 45 11.69 -0.56 -14.36
C LEU A 45 12.21 0.53 -13.44
N PRO A 46 11.33 1.34 -12.80
CA PRO A 46 11.78 2.27 -11.78
C PRO A 46 12.46 1.48 -10.68
N GLU A 47 13.67 1.92 -10.31
CA GLU A 47 14.35 1.38 -9.16
C GLU A 47 13.49 1.62 -7.92
N LYS A 48 13.47 0.62 -7.04
CA LYS A 48 12.83 0.81 -5.75
C LYS A 48 13.66 1.84 -4.99
N LEU A 49 13.05 2.97 -4.68
CA LEU A 49 13.65 3.95 -3.78
C LEU A 49 13.78 3.31 -2.39
N GLU A 50 14.99 3.34 -1.85
CA GLU A 50 15.24 3.01 -0.45
C GLU A 50 14.81 4.21 0.40
N GLU A 51 13.51 4.32 0.63
CA GLU A 51 12.88 5.35 1.46
C GLU A 51 12.11 4.71 2.62
N THR A 52 12.10 5.38 3.76
CA THR A 52 11.25 5.02 4.90
C THR A 52 9.79 5.28 4.57
N THR A 53 8.86 4.63 5.28
CA THR A 53 7.42 4.88 5.13
C THR A 53 7.07 6.36 5.32
N SER A 54 7.77 7.06 6.22
CA SER A 54 7.56 8.50 6.47
C SER A 54 7.99 9.35 5.27
N GLU A 55 9.14 9.05 4.67
CA GLU A 55 9.64 9.74 3.47
C GLU A 55 8.74 9.48 2.25
N MET A 56 8.34 8.20 2.04
CA MET A 56 7.40 7.84 0.98
C MET A 56 6.08 8.61 1.13
N PHE A 57 5.54 8.65 2.35
CA PHE A 57 4.29 9.35 2.63
C PHE A 57 4.42 10.86 2.39
N LEU A 58 5.51 11.47 2.83
CA LEU A 58 5.80 12.88 2.59
C LEU A 58 5.93 13.19 1.10
N ARG A 59 6.65 12.36 0.34
CA ARG A 59 6.83 12.52 -1.11
C ARG A 59 5.50 12.41 -1.87
N LEU A 60 4.61 11.50 -1.46
CA LEU A 60 3.35 11.25 -2.15
C LEU A 60 2.24 12.26 -1.77
N THR A 61 2.21 12.72 -0.52
CA THR A 61 1.11 13.53 0.02
C THR A 61 1.48 14.98 0.34
N GLY A 62 2.79 15.29 0.39
CA GLY A 62 3.31 16.57 0.87
C GLY A 62 3.14 16.79 2.38
N SER A 63 2.70 15.78 3.13
CA SER A 63 2.44 15.86 4.57
C SER A 63 3.31 14.89 5.35
N GLN A 64 3.79 15.27 6.53
CA GLN A 64 4.50 14.34 7.41
C GLN A 64 3.49 13.47 8.17
N ILE A 65 3.64 12.15 8.09
CA ILE A 65 2.77 11.18 8.77
C ILE A 65 2.86 11.27 10.30
N ASN A 66 4.01 11.69 10.82
CA ASN A 66 4.28 11.79 12.25
C ASN A 66 3.87 13.15 12.84
N CYS A 67 3.25 14.03 12.07
CA CYS A 67 2.76 15.31 12.58
C CYS A 67 1.28 15.22 12.95
N CYS A 68 0.86 16.02 13.94
CA CYS A 68 -0.55 16.13 14.28
C CYS A 68 -1.35 16.67 13.06
N PRO A 69 -2.42 16.00 12.62
CA PRO A 69 -3.21 16.45 11.46
C PRO A 69 -3.93 17.79 11.70
N LYS A 70 -4.11 18.18 12.97
CA LYS A 70 -4.82 19.41 13.35
C LYS A 70 -3.91 20.64 13.38
N CYS A 71 -2.80 20.57 14.11
CA CYS A 71 -1.91 21.73 14.28
C CYS A 71 -0.69 21.71 13.35
N LYS A 72 -0.30 20.55 12.81
CA LYS A 72 0.90 20.36 11.97
C LYS A 72 2.21 20.86 12.61
N ILE A 73 2.25 20.93 13.93
CA ILE A 73 3.40 21.41 14.71
C ILE A 73 3.95 20.24 15.53
N GLY A 74 5.27 20.07 15.49
CA GLY A 74 5.99 19.02 16.22
C GLY A 74 5.79 17.61 15.65
N THR A 75 6.38 16.64 16.35
CA THR A 75 6.31 15.21 16.04
C THR A 75 5.49 14.52 17.11
N MET A 76 4.56 13.66 16.72
CA MET A 76 3.82 12.79 17.63
C MET A 76 4.79 11.81 18.28
N ILE A 77 4.54 11.53 19.55
CA ILE A 77 5.30 10.56 20.34
C ILE A 77 4.40 9.36 20.63
N ASP A 78 4.97 8.17 20.61
CA ASP A 78 4.26 6.96 21.00
C ASP A 78 4.09 6.97 22.52
N ILE A 79 2.83 6.83 22.98
CA ILE A 79 2.46 6.86 24.40
C ILE A 79 2.39 5.46 25.03
N GLY A 80 2.64 4.43 24.23
CA GLY A 80 2.57 3.02 24.64
C GLY A 80 1.90 2.18 23.56
N ASP A 81 2.06 0.86 23.71
CA ASP A 81 1.42 -0.10 22.83
C ASP A 81 -0.05 -0.29 23.20
N LEU A 82 -0.85 -0.69 22.22
CA LEU A 82 -2.21 -1.17 22.48
C LEU A 82 -2.11 -2.52 23.21
N SER A 83 -3.01 -2.79 24.16
CA SER A 83 -3.03 -4.08 24.84
C SER A 83 -3.34 -5.21 23.85
N GLU A 84 -2.86 -6.43 24.16
CA GLU A 84 -3.06 -7.64 23.33
C GLU A 84 -4.54 -7.87 22.96
N GLU A 85 -5.46 -7.40 23.82
CA GLU A 85 -6.92 -7.47 23.62
C GLU A 85 -7.43 -6.70 22.38
N TRP A 86 -6.61 -5.78 21.84
CA TRP A 86 -6.91 -4.98 20.64
C TRP A 86 -6.07 -5.39 19.43
N GLU A 87 -5.29 -6.47 19.52
CA GLU A 87 -4.58 -7.00 18.36
C GLU A 87 -5.58 -7.61 17.37
N ASP A 88 -5.60 -7.05 16.16
CA ASP A 88 -6.44 -7.54 15.06
C ASP A 88 -5.95 -8.94 14.66
N THR A 89 -6.66 -9.98 15.11
CA THR A 89 -6.37 -11.40 14.84
C THR A 89 -6.72 -11.84 13.41
N SER A 90 -6.86 -10.88 12.48
CA SER A 90 -7.28 -11.07 11.09
C SER A 90 -6.21 -11.64 10.15
#